data_AF-A0A846APS5-F1
#
_entry.id   AF-A0A846APS5-F1
#
_cell.length_a   1.000
_cell.length_b   1.000
_cell.length_c   1.000
_cell.angle_alpha   90.00
_cell.angle_beta   90.00
_cell.angle_gamma   90.00
#
_symmetry.space_group_name_H-M   'P 1'
#
loop_
_entity.id
_entity.type
_entity.pdbx_description
1 polymer ?
#
loop_
_entity_poly.entity_id
_entity_poly.type
_entity_poly.pdbx_seq_one_letter_code
_entity_poly.pdbx_strand_id
1 'polypeptide(L)'
;MLTTLQKRKWTRLFQVYDADRNGTIEKDDFEAIFHNLVQARNLTEEMPQYQQLYAKFMEEWEYLQKDADKNGNGKIELAEWLQHAERRINNPNIYQILVDLADRVFELLDLDGNGVIGVEEYKTFYWS
;
A
#
# COMPACT_ATOMS: atom_id res chain seq x y z
N MET A 1 20.07 -4.82 10.31
CA MET A 1 19.92 -3.47 9.74
C MET A 1 19.72 -3.54 8.24
N LEU A 2 18.75 -2.82 7.70
CA LEU A 2 18.52 -2.70 6.26
C LEU A 2 19.71 -2.04 5.54
N THR A 3 20.05 -2.55 4.36
CA THR A 3 21.01 -1.92 3.45
C THR A 3 20.49 -0.59 2.91
N THR A 4 21.37 0.28 2.42
CA THR A 4 20.99 1.56 1.80
C THR A 4 20.00 1.38 0.65
N LEU A 5 20.19 0.35 -0.18
CA LEU A 5 19.29 0.06 -1.30
C LEU A 5 17.91 -0.41 -0.81
N GLN A 6 17.86 -1.27 0.22
CA GLN A 6 16.61 -1.71 0.80
C GLN A 6 15.84 -0.54 1.42
N LYS A 7 16.51 0.31 2.22
CA LYS A 7 15.89 1.51 2.78
C LYS A 7 15.28 2.38 1.69
N ARG A 8 16.03 2.66 0.61
CA ARG A 8 15.52 3.45 -0.53
C ARG A 8 14.29 2.83 -1.19
N LYS A 9 14.27 1.51 -1.39
CA LYS A 9 13.11 0.82 -1.99
C LYS A 9 11.89 0.88 -1.07
N TRP A 10 12.07 0.64 0.23
CA TRP A 10 10.99 0.69 1.21
C TRP A 10 10.47 2.11 1.42
N THR A 11 11.32 3.13 1.41
CA THR A 11 10.88 4.54 1.44
C THR A 11 10.08 4.90 0.18
N ARG A 12 10.50 4.42 -1.01
CA ARG A 12 9.70 4.65 -2.21
C ARG A 12 8.33 3.98 -2.13
N LEU A 13 8.28 2.78 -1.55
CA LEU A 13 6.99 2.11 -1.32
C LEU A 13 6.11 2.84 -0.31
N PHE A 14 6.70 3.38 0.76
CA PHE A 14 6.00 4.23 1.72
C PHE A 14 5.32 5.41 1.03
N GLN A 15 6.04 6.10 0.14
CA GLN A 15 5.51 7.24 -0.64
C GLN A 15 4.39 6.88 -1.61
N VAL A 16 4.23 5.60 -1.94
CA VAL A 16 3.11 5.14 -2.78
C VAL A 16 1.85 4.96 -1.92
N TYR A 17 2.01 4.55 -0.65
CA TYR A 17 0.90 4.44 0.29
C TYR A 17 0.49 5.79 0.88
N ASP A 18 1.43 6.70 1.10
CA ASP A 18 1.22 8.08 1.57
C ASP A 18 0.67 8.95 0.42
N ALA A 19 -0.65 8.88 0.22
CA ALA A 19 -1.35 9.46 -0.92
C ALA A 19 -1.41 10.99 -0.84
N ASP A 20 -1.59 11.52 0.36
CA ASP A 20 -1.61 12.97 0.61
C ASP A 20 -0.21 13.58 0.81
N ARG A 21 0.83 12.74 0.91
CA ARG A 21 2.25 13.11 1.10
C ARG A 21 2.50 13.83 2.42
N ASN A 22 1.72 13.55 3.45
CA ASN A 22 1.88 14.15 4.78
C ASN A 22 3.04 13.52 5.57
N GLY A 23 3.66 12.45 5.06
CA GLY A 23 4.80 11.77 5.67
C GLY A 23 4.42 10.68 6.66
N THR A 24 3.14 10.32 6.73
CA THR A 24 2.59 9.22 7.52
C THR A 24 1.56 8.47 6.68
N ILE A 25 1.45 7.15 6.86
CA ILE A 25 0.38 6.38 6.22
C ILE A 25 -0.78 6.30 7.21
N GLU A 26 -1.94 6.77 6.78
CA GLU A 26 -3.17 6.84 7.56
C GLU A 26 -4.32 6.09 6.89
N LYS A 27 -5.42 5.92 7.62
CA LYS A 27 -6.66 5.34 7.05
C LYS A 27 -7.16 6.17 5.87
N ASP A 28 -7.04 7.48 5.96
CA ASP A 28 -7.51 8.43 4.95
C ASP A 28 -6.74 8.26 3.62
N ASP A 29 -5.46 7.86 3.66
CA ASP A 29 -4.70 7.54 2.46
C ASP A 29 -5.26 6.30 1.75
N PHE A 30 -5.60 5.25 2.53
CA PHE A 30 -6.23 4.05 1.99
C PHE A 30 -7.61 4.36 1.39
N GLU A 31 -8.39 5.24 2.03
CA GLU A 31 -9.67 5.70 1.49
C GLU A 31 -9.47 6.52 0.20
N ALA A 32 -8.45 7.38 0.13
CA ALA A 32 -8.13 8.15 -1.06
C ALA A 32 -7.71 7.25 -2.24
N ILE A 33 -6.86 6.25 -1.99
CA ILE A 33 -6.45 5.29 -3.02
C ILE A 33 -7.65 4.46 -3.49
N PHE A 34 -8.49 3.99 -2.56
CA PHE A 34 -9.72 3.28 -2.89
C PHE A 34 -10.65 4.14 -3.74
N HIS A 35 -10.83 5.43 -3.40
CA HIS A 35 -11.68 6.33 -4.16
C HIS A 35 -11.17 6.52 -5.60
N ASN A 36 -9.86 6.73 -5.77
CA ASN A 36 -9.24 6.82 -7.10
C ASN A 36 -9.45 5.54 -7.92
N LEU A 37 -9.34 4.38 -7.27
CA LEU A 37 -9.50 3.08 -7.90
C LEU A 37 -10.96 2.81 -8.31
N VAL A 38 -11.93 3.15 -7.48
CA VAL A 38 -13.36 3.09 -7.81
C VAL A 38 -13.70 4.01 -8.98
N GLN A 39 -13.17 5.23 -8.99
CA GLN A 39 -13.36 6.16 -10.10
C GLN A 39 -12.77 5.64 -11.41
N ALA A 40 -11.54 5.11 -11.37
CA ALA A 40 -10.88 4.52 -12.53
C ALA A 40 -11.67 3.33 -13.10
N ARG A 41 -12.26 2.50 -12.23
CA ARG A 41 -13.06 1.32 -12.61
C ARG A 41 -14.53 1.63 -12.92
N ASN A 42 -14.94 2.90 -12.83
CA ASN A 42 -16.35 3.33 -12.95
C ASN A 42 -17.30 2.51 -12.05
N LEU A 43 -16.83 2.13 -10.85
CA LEU A 43 -17.63 1.41 -9.87
C LEU A 43 -18.51 2.40 -9.09
N THR A 44 -19.70 1.96 -8.70
CA THR A 44 -20.62 2.74 -7.86
C THR A 44 -20.93 2.00 -6.56
N GLU A 45 -21.32 2.74 -5.52
CA GLU A 45 -21.63 2.18 -4.19
C GLU A 45 -22.73 1.10 -4.21
N GLU A 46 -23.60 1.15 -5.22
CA GLU A 46 -24.69 0.19 -5.45
C GLU A 46 -24.18 -1.16 -5.98
N MET A 47 -22.95 -1.22 -6.51
CA MET A 47 -22.37 -2.44 -7.04
C MET A 47 -21.78 -3.29 -5.89
N PRO A 48 -22.06 -4.61 -5.85
CA PRO A 48 -21.45 -5.49 -4.86
C PRO A 48 -19.91 -5.46 -4.89
N GLN A 49 -19.33 -5.19 -6.05
CA GLN A 49 -17.88 -5.07 -6.26
C GLN A 49 -17.27 -3.91 -5.46
N TYR A 50 -17.98 -2.78 -5.34
CA TYR A 50 -17.53 -1.65 -4.53
C TYR A 50 -17.41 -2.05 -3.06
N GLN A 51 -18.45 -2.68 -2.52
CA GLN A 51 -18.49 -3.08 -1.10
C GLN A 51 -17.44 -4.14 -0.78
N GLN A 52 -17.24 -5.12 -1.67
CA GLN A 52 -16.22 -6.16 -1.51
C GLN A 52 -14.81 -5.57 -1.54
N LEU A 53 -14.55 -4.68 -2.49
CA LEU A 53 -13.25 -4.02 -2.62
C LEU A 53 -12.96 -3.11 -1.42
N TYR A 54 -13.95 -2.34 -0.96
CA TYR A 54 -13.82 -1.49 0.22
C TYR A 54 -13.51 -2.32 1.47
N ALA A 55 -14.26 -3.41 1.70
CA ALA A 55 -14.03 -4.30 2.82
C ALA A 55 -12.60 -4.89 2.80
N LYS A 56 -12.12 -5.32 1.63
CA LYS A 56 -10.76 -5.84 1.46
C LYS A 56 -9.71 -4.77 1.77
N PHE A 57 -9.85 -3.56 1.23
CA PHE A 57 -8.92 -2.44 1.49
C PHE A 57 -8.86 -2.07 2.98
N MET A 58 -10.02 -2.04 3.66
CA MET A 58 -10.08 -1.74 5.07
C MET A 58 -9.50 -2.86 5.95
N GLU A 59 -9.72 -4.13 5.60
CA GLU A 59 -9.09 -5.27 6.27
C GLU A 59 -7.56 -5.23 6.11
N GLU A 60 -7.07 -4.87 4.92
CA GLU A 60 -5.65 -4.70 4.67
C GLU A 60 -5.03 -3.56 5.47
N TRP A 61 -5.72 -2.43 5.58
CA TRP A 61 -5.32 -1.31 6.44
C TRP A 61 -5.23 -1.74 7.90
N GLU A 62 -6.28 -2.38 8.44
CA GLU A 62 -6.29 -2.85 9.84
C GLU A 62 -5.14 -3.82 10.13
N TYR A 63 -4.90 -4.76 9.21
CA TYR A 63 -3.77 -5.69 9.31
C TYR A 63 -2.43 -4.95 9.30
N LEU A 64 -2.26 -4.01 8.37
CA LEU A 64 -1.01 -3.26 8.22
C LEU A 64 -0.76 -2.38 9.45
N GLN A 65 -1.76 -1.63 9.90
CA GLN A 65 -1.71 -0.80 11.10
C GLN A 65 -1.29 -1.64 12.30
N LYS A 66 -1.98 -2.76 12.57
CA LYS A 66 -1.66 -3.62 13.72
C LYS A 66 -0.24 -4.18 13.70
N ASP A 67 0.32 -4.46 12.52
CA ASP A 67 1.69 -4.96 12.43
C ASP A 67 2.73 -3.83 12.48
N ALA A 68 2.50 -2.72 11.78
CA ALA A 68 3.46 -1.65 11.56
C ALA A 68 3.41 -0.51 12.60
N ASP A 69 2.22 -0.07 13.02
CA ASP A 69 2.02 0.96 14.05
C ASP A 69 2.46 0.40 15.42
N LYS A 70 3.60 0.90 15.93
CA LYS A 70 4.19 0.43 17.19
C LYS A 70 3.86 1.34 18.36
N ASN A 71 3.68 2.62 18.09
CA ASN A 71 3.35 3.60 19.11
C ASN A 71 1.82 3.68 19.39
N GLY A 72 1.00 3.05 18.55
CA GLY A 72 -0.46 3.00 18.66
C GLY A 72 -1.12 4.35 18.41
N ASN A 73 -0.47 5.24 17.65
CA ASN A 73 -0.98 6.58 17.36
C ASN A 73 -2.02 6.57 16.22
N GLY A 74 -2.27 5.40 15.61
CA GLY A 74 -3.22 5.23 14.52
C GLY A 74 -2.66 5.54 13.14
N LYS A 75 -1.37 5.88 13.05
CA LYS A 75 -0.64 6.28 11.84
C LYS A 75 0.63 5.46 11.74
N ILE A 76 1.16 5.29 10.54
CA ILE A 76 2.44 4.62 10.35
C ILE A 76 3.46 5.65 9.90
N GLU A 77 4.41 5.97 10.78
CA GLU A 77 5.52 6.84 10.43
C GLU A 77 6.58 6.09 9.61
N LEU A 78 7.38 6.83 8.82
CA LEU A 78 8.47 6.22 8.04
C LEU A 78 9.44 5.38 8.90
N ALA A 79 9.67 5.79 10.15
CA ALA A 79 10.52 5.04 11.08
C ALA A 79 9.92 3.68 11.46
N GLU A 80 8.61 3.63 11.68
CA GLU A 80 7.87 2.41 12.00
C GLU A 80 7.77 1.49 10.79
N TRP A 81 7.55 2.08 9.61
CA TRP A 81 7.58 1.39 8.33
C TRP A 81 8.93 0.70 8.07
N LEU A 82 10.06 1.39 8.29
CA LEU A 82 11.39 0.81 8.11
C LEU A 82 11.70 -0.28 9.15
N GLN A 83 11.19 -0.17 10.38
CA GLN A 83 11.30 -1.23 11.38
C GLN A 83 10.46 -2.45 11.01
N HIS A 84 9.25 -2.23 10.50
CA HIS A 84 8.41 -3.29 9.94
C HIS A 84 9.13 -4.02 8.80
N ALA A 85 9.70 -3.27 7.85
CA ALA A 85 10.50 -3.81 6.76
C ALA A 85 11.71 -4.63 7.24
N GLU A 86 12.41 -4.16 8.29
CA GLU A 86 13.53 -4.89 8.87
C GLU A 86 13.11 -6.22 9.50
N ARG A 87 12.00 -6.24 10.26
CA ARG A 87 11.46 -7.49 10.82
C ARG A 87 11.09 -8.49 9.73
N ARG A 88 10.52 -8.00 8.63
CA ARG A 88 10.13 -8.82 7.48
C ARG A 88 11.32 -9.35 6.71
N ILE A 89 12.35 -8.52 6.47
CA ILE A 89 13.57 -8.92 5.75
C ILE A 89 14.40 -9.97 6.50
N ASN A 90 14.42 -9.90 7.82
CA ASN A 90 15.16 -10.87 8.64
C ASN A 90 14.37 -12.17 8.89
N ASN A 91 13.16 -12.31 8.35
CA ASN A 91 12.38 -13.54 8.46
C ASN A 91 12.89 -14.59 7.45
N PRO A 92 13.14 -15.85 7.86
CA PRO A 92 13.57 -16.92 6.95
C PRO A 92 12.61 -17.18 5.78
N ASN A 93 11.33 -16.80 5.89
CA ASN A 93 10.34 -16.89 4.81
C ASN A 93 10.27 -15.62 3.94
N ILE A 94 11.39 -14.92 3.76
CA ILE A 94 11.48 -13.66 3.02
C ILE A 94 10.87 -13.71 1.61
N TYR A 95 10.95 -14.86 0.93
CA TYR A 95 10.39 -15.02 -0.41
C TYR A 95 8.87 -14.89 -0.43
N GLN A 96 8.17 -15.52 0.53
CA GLN A 96 6.72 -15.40 0.63
C GLN A 96 6.32 -13.95 0.93
N ILE A 97 7.04 -13.30 1.83
CA ILE A 97 6.80 -11.90 2.18
C ILE A 97 7.01 -10.98 0.97
N LEU A 98 8.00 -11.25 0.12
CA LEU A 98 8.24 -10.48 -1.09
C LEU A 98 7.15 -10.68 -2.13
N VAL A 99 6.61 -11.91 -2.25
CA VAL A 99 5.46 -12.19 -3.12
C VAL A 99 4.22 -11.48 -2.61
N ASP A 100 3.89 -11.61 -1.32
CA ASP A 100 2.73 -10.95 -0.72
C ASP A 100 2.81 -9.42 -0.84
N LEU A 101 4.02 -8.86 -0.71
CA LEU A 101 4.26 -7.43 -0.91
C LEU A 101 4.11 -7.03 -2.38
N ALA A 102 4.63 -7.85 -3.29
CA ALA A 102 4.50 -7.60 -4.72
C ALA A 102 3.04 -7.63 -5.16
N ASP A 103 2.25 -8.58 -4.66
CA ASP A 103 0.82 -8.69 -4.95
C ASP A 103 0.06 -7.47 -4.41
N ARG A 104 0.34 -7.03 -3.18
CA ARG A 104 -0.27 -5.81 -2.61
C ARG A 104 0.07 -4.56 -3.40
N VAL A 105 1.35 -4.40 -3.76
CA VAL A 105 1.78 -3.28 -4.61
C VAL A 105 1.14 -3.35 -5.98
N PHE A 106 1.03 -4.55 -6.54
CA PHE A 106 0.38 -4.75 -7.83
C PHE A 106 -1.08 -4.31 -7.78
N GLU A 107 -1.84 -4.75 -6.78
CA GLU A 107 -3.24 -4.34 -6.60
C GLU A 107 -3.40 -2.84 -6.35
N LEU A 108 -2.40 -2.21 -5.73
CA LEU A 108 -2.36 -0.76 -5.53
C LEU A 108 -2.10 0.00 -6.84
N LEU A 109 -1.26 -0.56 -7.71
CA LEU A 109 -0.83 0.05 -8.97
C LEU A 109 -1.81 -0.23 -10.13
N ASP A 110 -2.48 -1.37 -10.11
CA ASP A 110 -3.51 -1.82 -11.06
C ASP A 110 -4.84 -1.13 -10.75
N LEU A 111 -4.91 0.15 -11.12
CA LEU A 111 -6.05 1.01 -10.82
C LEU A 111 -7.30 0.55 -11.55
N ASP A 112 -7.19 0.05 -12.78
CA ASP A 112 -8.34 -0.44 -13.56
C ASP A 112 -8.70 -1.91 -13.29
N GLY A 113 -7.83 -2.68 -12.62
CA GLY A 113 -8.09 -4.07 -12.22
C GLY A 113 -8.04 -5.04 -13.38
N ASN A 114 -7.40 -4.67 -14.49
CA ASN A 114 -7.27 -5.51 -15.67
C ASN A 114 -6.17 -6.59 -15.51
N GLY A 115 -5.45 -6.60 -14.38
CA GLY A 115 -4.37 -7.54 -14.11
C GLY A 115 -3.06 -7.20 -14.82
N VAL A 116 -2.90 -5.98 -15.32
CA VAL A 116 -1.67 -5.43 -15.95
C VAL A 116 -1.49 -3.95 -15.62
N ILE A 117 -0.33 -3.57 -15.07
CA ILE A 117 0.00 -2.16 -14.86
C ILE A 117 0.29 -1.49 -16.22
N GLY A 118 -0.65 -0.70 -16.71
CA GLY A 118 -0.57 0.06 -17.95
C GLY A 118 0.40 1.23 -17.86
N VAL A 119 0.73 1.84 -19.02
CA VAL A 119 1.68 2.97 -19.08
C VAL A 119 1.14 4.20 -18.33
N GLU A 120 -0.16 4.47 -18.39
CA GLU A 120 -0.77 5.62 -17.71
C GLU A 120 -0.84 5.42 -16.19
N GLU A 121 -1.13 4.19 -15.74
CA GLU A 121 -1.04 3.82 -14.33
C GLU A 121 0.41 3.95 -13.85
N TYR A 122 1.36 3.37 -14.59
CA TYR A 122 2.78 3.49 -14.28
C TYR A 122 3.26 4.95 -14.20
N LYS A 123 2.81 5.83 -15.10
CA LYS A 123 3.14 7.27 -15.07
C LYS A 123 2.57 7.96 -13.84
N THR A 124 1.33 7.64 -13.47
CA THR A 124 0.69 8.20 -12.27
C THR A 124 1.52 7.91 -11.02
N PHE A 125 2.14 6.73 -10.95
CA PHE A 125 2.96 6.32 -9.80
C PHE A 125 4.44 6.72 -9.85
N TYR A 126 5.07 6.66 -11.02
CA TYR A 126 6.53 6.82 -11.13
C TYR A 126 6.97 8.19 -11.65
N TRP A 127 6.04 9.04 -12.12
CA TRP A 127 6.34 10.28 -12.82
C TRP A 127 5.84 11.56 -12.13
N SER A 128 5.84 11.58 -10.80
CA SER A 128 5.62 12.79 -9.99
C SER A 128 6.80 13.12 -9.08
#